data_AF-A0A3D5HLH6-F1
#
_entry.id   AF-A0A3D5HLH6-F1
#
_cell.length_a   1.000
_cell.length_b   1.000
_cell.length_c   1.000
_cell.angle_alpha   90.00
_cell.angle_beta   90.00
_cell.angle_gamma   90.00
#
_symmetry.space_group_name_H-M   'P 1'
#
loop_
_entity.id
_entity.type
_entity.pdbx_description
1 polymer ?
#
loop_
_entity_poly.entity_id
_entity_poly.type
_entity_poly.pdbx_seq_one_letter_code
_entity_poly.pdbx_strand_id
1 'polypeptide(L)'
;RGIRAQADKDVTVLTAKAQRDSEIIRGQGDSCRNRIFAAAYGQDPDFFAFYRSMQSYETALGDEGTTLVLSPDSAFFKYLNAPETVFNKRVATSNVKKSRVDVAAIVRSNESLQKALCFDLVTNIGLDEAEGEAAKDAK
;
A
#
# COMPACT_ATOMS: atom_id res chain seq x y z
N ARG A 1 43.65 10.37 23.99
CA ARG A 1 42.81 11.12 23.02
C ARG A 1 42.00 10.22 22.07
N GLY A 2 42.04 8.88 22.19
CA GLY A 2 41.31 7.97 21.28
C GLY A 2 39.81 7.79 21.55
N ILE A 3 39.35 8.00 22.79
CA ILE A 3 37.94 7.75 23.17
C ILE A 3 36.94 8.62 22.40
N ARG A 4 37.25 9.90 22.15
CA ARG A 4 36.38 10.78 21.34
C ARG A 4 36.33 10.36 19.87
N ALA A 5 37.50 10.07 19.29
CA ALA A 5 37.59 9.65 17.89
C ALA A 5 36.87 8.30 17.64
N GLN A 6 36.81 7.42 18.63
CA GLN A 6 36.03 6.19 18.55
C GLN A 6 34.52 6.48 18.65
N ALA A 7 34.10 7.29 19.62
CA ALA A 7 32.71 7.68 19.77
C ALA A 7 32.15 8.38 18.52
N ASP A 8 32.93 9.27 17.88
CA ASP A 8 32.50 9.97 16.66
C ASP A 8 32.29 9.00 15.48
N LYS A 9 33.11 7.94 15.39
CA LYS A 9 32.94 6.87 14.40
C LYS A 9 31.68 6.06 14.68
N ASP A 10 31.48 5.65 15.93
CA ASP A 10 30.34 4.82 16.33
C ASP A 10 29.01 5.54 16.08
N VAL A 11 28.93 6.84 16.36
CA VAL A 11 27.75 7.68 16.05
C VAL A 11 27.47 7.69 14.54
N THR A 12 28.52 7.85 13.72
CA THR A 12 28.38 7.88 12.26
C THR A 12 27.87 6.53 11.73
N VAL A 13 28.44 5.43 12.21
CA VAL A 13 28.04 4.07 11.82
C VAL A 13 26.61 3.77 12.25
N LEU A 14 26.25 4.09 13.50
CA LEU A 14 24.90 3.84 14.02
C LEU A 14 23.84 4.65 13.26
N THR A 15 24.14 5.92 12.95
CA THR A 15 23.23 6.76 12.17
C THR A 15 23.07 6.22 10.75
N ALA A 16 24.17 5.78 10.12
CA ALA A 16 24.12 5.17 8.79
C ALA A 16 23.32 3.86 8.78
N LYS A 17 23.46 3.04 9.83
CA LYS A 17 22.69 1.79 10.01
C LYS A 17 21.20 2.08 10.19
N ALA A 18 20.84 2.99 11.10
CA ALA A 18 19.46 3.38 11.33
C ALA A 18 18.79 3.96 10.07
N GLN A 19 19.52 4.77 9.29
CA GLN A 19 19.02 5.32 8.03
C GLN A 19 18.79 4.22 6.99
N ARG A 20 19.77 3.31 6.82
CA ARG A 20 19.66 2.16 5.93
C ARG A 20 18.44 1.30 6.28
N ASP A 21 18.25 0.98 7.55
CA ASP A 21 17.15 0.13 8.00
C ASP A 21 15.80 0.82 7.78
N SER A 22 15.73 2.12 8.03
CA SER A 22 14.54 2.93 7.75
C SER A 22 14.16 2.92 6.27
N GLU A 23 15.14 3.04 5.38
CA GLU A 23 14.93 2.98 3.93
C GLU A 23 14.49 1.60 3.46
N ILE A 24 15.05 0.53 4.02
CA ILE A 24 14.64 -0.85 3.73
C ILE A 24 13.18 -1.07 4.15
N ILE A 25 12.81 -0.70 5.38
CA ILE A 25 11.44 -0.85 5.89
C ILE A 25 10.46 -0.05 5.02
N ARG A 26 10.82 1.17 4.64
CA ARG A 26 10.01 1.99 3.74
C ARG A 26 9.83 1.33 2.38
N GLY A 27 10.92 0.84 1.76
CA GLY A 27 10.88 0.15 0.48
C GLY A 27 10.02 -1.12 0.51
N GLN A 28 10.07 -1.88 1.60
CA GLN A 28 9.22 -3.06 1.80
C GLN A 28 7.75 -2.68 1.99
N GLY A 29 7.48 -1.58 2.71
CA GLY A 29 6.13 -1.04 2.88
C GLY A 29 5.52 -0.61 1.56
N ASP A 30 6.30 0.12 0.76
CA ASP A 30 5.89 0.57 -0.57
C ASP A 30 5.67 -0.62 -1.52
N SER A 31 6.55 -1.62 -1.48
CA SER A 31 6.39 -2.87 -2.22
C SER A 31 5.11 -3.61 -1.85
N CYS A 32 4.84 -3.79 -0.55
CA CYS A 32 3.61 -4.47 -0.13
C CYS A 32 2.36 -3.68 -0.53
N ARG A 33 2.35 -2.36 -0.35
CA ARG A 33 1.24 -1.50 -0.77
C ARG A 33 0.96 -1.66 -2.26
N ASN A 34 2.01 -1.63 -3.10
CA ASN A 34 1.86 -1.80 -4.54
C ASN A 34 1.34 -3.19 -4.90
N ARG A 35 1.80 -4.25 -4.22
CA ARG A 35 1.31 -5.62 -4.42
C ARG A 35 -0.17 -5.74 -4.08
N ILE A 36 -0.60 -5.23 -2.92
CA ILE A 36 -2.01 -5.23 -2.51
C ILE A 36 -2.84 -4.43 -3.50
N PHE A 37 -2.36 -3.24 -3.89
CA PHE A 37 -3.03 -2.40 -4.85
C PHE A 37 -3.19 -3.12 -6.20
N ALA A 38 -2.13 -3.72 -6.74
CA ALA A 38 -2.19 -4.49 -7.98
C ALA A 38 -3.14 -5.70 -7.87
N ALA A 39 -3.10 -6.42 -6.76
CA ALA A 39 -3.97 -7.56 -6.50
C ALA A 39 -5.44 -7.15 -6.40
N ALA A 40 -5.74 -6.00 -5.79
CA ALA A 40 -7.08 -5.46 -5.62
C ALA A 40 -7.62 -4.81 -6.91
N TYR A 41 -6.75 -4.12 -7.67
CA TYR A 41 -7.11 -3.44 -8.92
C TYR A 41 -7.70 -4.41 -9.96
N GLY A 42 -7.21 -5.66 -9.97
CA GLY A 42 -7.72 -6.70 -10.87
C GLY A 42 -8.96 -7.45 -10.37
N GLN A 43 -9.37 -7.30 -9.10
CA GLN A 43 -10.51 -8.05 -8.55
C GLN A 43 -11.84 -7.54 -9.12
N ASP A 44 -12.01 -6.22 -9.16
CA ASP A 44 -13.22 -5.59 -9.66
C ASP A 44 -12.87 -4.27 -10.38
N PRO A 45 -12.62 -4.34 -11.69
CA PRO A 45 -12.37 -3.17 -12.51
C PRO A 45 -13.53 -2.15 -12.50
N ASP A 46 -14.77 -2.63 -12.27
CA ASP A 46 -15.96 -1.79 -12.30
C ASP A 46 -16.09 -1.01 -10.96
N PHE A 47 -15.75 -1.64 -9.83
CA PHE A 47 -15.60 -0.94 -8.54
C PHE A 47 -14.50 0.13 -8.58
N PHE A 48 -13.33 -0.18 -9.18
CA PHE A 48 -12.25 0.81 -9.28
C PHE A 48 -12.65 2.01 -10.16
N ALA A 49 -13.31 1.75 -11.30
CA ALA A 49 -13.82 2.80 -12.18
C ALA A 49 -14.82 3.69 -11.44
N PHE A 50 -15.70 3.12 -10.63
CA PHE A 50 -16.59 3.88 -9.75
C PHE A 50 -15.83 4.72 -8.70
N TYR A 51 -14.90 4.10 -7.97
CA TYR A 51 -14.12 4.77 -6.92
C TYR A 51 -13.34 5.97 -7.46
N ARG A 52 -12.70 5.82 -8.63
CA ARG A 52 -12.00 6.92 -9.31
C ARG A 52 -12.94 8.04 -9.74
N SER A 53 -14.14 7.71 -10.21
CA SER A 53 -15.16 8.71 -10.51
C SER A 53 -15.59 9.47 -9.25
N MET A 54 -15.83 8.81 -8.11
CA MET A 54 -16.17 9.48 -6.85
C MET A 54 -15.08 10.46 -6.40
N GLN A 55 -13.82 10.05 -6.45
CA GLN A 55 -12.69 10.92 -6.08
C GLN A 55 -12.59 12.16 -6.99
N SER A 56 -12.92 12.00 -8.27
CA SER A 56 -12.97 13.13 -9.20
C SER A 56 -14.12 14.09 -8.89
N TYR A 57 -15.26 13.58 -8.38
CA TYR A 57 -16.38 14.44 -7.97
C TYR A 57 -16.02 15.21 -6.71
N GLU A 58 -15.41 14.56 -5.72
CA GLU A 58 -14.94 15.22 -4.50
C GLU A 58 -13.98 16.36 -4.82
N THR A 59 -13.04 16.13 -5.74
CA THR A 59 -12.08 17.16 -6.16
C THR A 59 -12.72 18.28 -6.98
N ALA A 60 -13.66 17.95 -7.88
CA ALA A 60 -14.27 18.92 -8.78
C ALA A 60 -15.42 19.73 -8.14
N LEU A 61 -16.12 19.16 -7.15
CA LEU A 61 -17.26 19.78 -6.48
C LEU A 61 -16.92 20.31 -5.08
N GLY A 62 -15.78 19.91 -4.50
CA GLY A 62 -15.34 20.34 -3.17
C GLY A 62 -14.76 21.76 -3.11
N ASP A 63 -14.52 22.40 -4.25
CA ASP A 63 -13.93 23.73 -4.31
C ASP A 63 -15.05 24.78 -4.49
N GLU A 64 -15.32 25.60 -3.46
CA GLU A 64 -16.50 26.48 -3.32
C GLU A 64 -16.66 27.58 -4.41
N GLY A 65 -15.78 27.63 -5.42
CA GLY A 65 -15.81 28.59 -6.52
C GLY A 65 -15.81 27.99 -7.93
N THR A 66 -15.82 26.67 -8.08
CA THR A 66 -15.66 26.05 -9.40
C THR A 66 -17.00 25.99 -10.15
N THR A 67 -17.15 26.85 -11.16
CA THR A 67 -18.29 26.77 -12.10
C THR A 67 -17.98 25.70 -13.15
N LEU A 68 -18.63 24.54 -13.01
CA LEU A 68 -18.41 23.39 -13.87
C LEU A 68 -19.43 23.37 -15.02
N VAL A 69 -18.99 23.64 -16.26
CA VAL A 69 -19.84 23.55 -17.45
C VAL A 69 -19.72 22.16 -18.06
N LEU A 70 -20.68 21.30 -17.77
CA LEU A 70 -20.76 19.94 -18.29
C LEU A 70 -22.13 19.68 -18.91
N SER A 71 -22.14 18.89 -19.98
CA SER A 71 -23.39 18.37 -20.54
C SER A 71 -24.02 17.36 -19.55
N PRO A 72 -25.35 17.36 -19.38
CA PRO A 72 -26.06 16.43 -18.50
C PRO A 72 -25.78 14.95 -18.78
N ASP A 73 -25.47 14.63 -20.04
CA ASP A 73 -25.18 13.28 -20.53
C ASP A 73 -23.69 12.91 -20.47
N SER A 74 -22.88 13.74 -19.80
CA SER A 74 -21.44 13.54 -19.71
C SER A 74 -21.10 12.20 -19.04
N ALA A 75 -20.07 11.53 -19.56
CA ALA A 75 -19.46 10.36 -18.92
C ALA A 75 -18.99 10.66 -17.49
N PHE A 76 -18.77 11.94 -17.16
CA PHE A 76 -18.49 12.40 -15.81
C PHE A 76 -19.63 12.06 -14.86
N PHE A 77 -20.91 12.25 -15.19
CA PHE A 77 -22.02 11.98 -14.27
C PHE A 77 -22.61 10.57 -14.39
N LYS A 78 -21.98 9.68 -15.18
CA LYS A 78 -22.48 8.33 -15.47
C LYS A 78 -22.90 7.54 -14.23
N TYR A 79 -22.12 7.62 -13.15
CA TYR A 79 -22.41 6.91 -11.90
C TYR A 79 -23.46 7.60 -11.01
N LEU A 80 -23.71 8.90 -11.18
CA LEU A 80 -24.75 9.64 -10.46
C LEU A 80 -26.12 9.49 -11.14
N ASN A 81 -26.13 9.49 -12.47
CA ASN A 81 -27.37 9.41 -13.26
C ASN A 81 -27.95 7.99 -13.32
N ALA A 82 -27.11 6.94 -13.33
CA ALA A 82 -27.56 5.57 -13.50
C ALA A 82 -26.66 4.53 -12.79
N PRO A 83 -26.62 4.51 -11.45
CA PRO A 83 -25.71 3.66 -10.67
C PRO A 83 -25.87 2.16 -10.98
N GLU A 84 -27.10 1.67 -11.20
CA GLU A 84 -27.35 0.25 -11.44
C GLU A 84 -26.85 -0.26 -12.79
N THR A 85 -26.85 0.59 -13.83
CA THR A 85 -26.52 0.17 -15.20
C THR A 85 -25.02 -0.03 -15.42
N VAL A 86 -24.18 0.55 -14.56
CA VAL A 86 -22.72 0.49 -14.71
C VAL A 86 -22.14 -0.81 -14.14
N PHE A 87 -22.69 -1.32 -13.04
CA PHE A 87 -22.24 -2.55 -12.39
C PHE A 87 -22.86 -3.82 -12.99
N ASN A 88 -24.08 -3.76 -13.53
CA ASN A 88 -24.78 -4.95 -14.04
C ASN A 88 -24.30 -5.45 -15.42
N LYS A 89 -23.43 -4.67 -16.10
CA LYS A 89 -23.07 -4.94 -17.50
C LYS A 89 -22.17 -6.18 -17.70
N ARG A 90 -21.49 -6.66 -16.64
CA ARG A 90 -20.65 -7.89 -16.69
C ARG A 90 -21.19 -9.07 -15.91
N VAL A 91 -22.13 -8.88 -14.99
CA VAL A 91 -22.81 -10.00 -14.30
C VAL A 91 -23.58 -10.85 -15.32
N ALA A 92 -24.10 -10.24 -16.38
CA ALA A 92 -24.82 -10.93 -17.43
C ALA A 92 -23.95 -11.76 -18.40
N THR A 93 -22.61 -11.61 -18.41
CA THR A 93 -21.73 -12.22 -19.43
C THR A 93 -20.50 -12.96 -18.88
N SER A 94 -20.27 -12.99 -17.57
CA SER A 94 -19.08 -13.63 -17.01
C SER A 94 -19.44 -14.84 -16.14
N ASN A 95 -19.12 -16.03 -16.66
CA ASN A 95 -18.74 -17.16 -15.82
C ASN A 95 -17.44 -16.75 -15.09
N VAL A 96 -17.56 -15.96 -14.02
CA VAL A 96 -16.41 -15.50 -13.21
C VAL A 96 -15.84 -16.72 -12.51
N LYS A 97 -14.80 -17.31 -13.11
CA LYS A 97 -13.98 -18.31 -12.45
C LYS A 97 -13.35 -17.63 -11.24
N LYS A 98 -13.76 -18.13 -10.09
CA LYS A 98 -13.37 -17.81 -8.71
C LYS A 98 -11.83 -17.78 -8.52
N SER A 99 -11.08 -16.86 -9.13
CA SER A 99 -9.75 -16.49 -8.62
C SER A 99 -9.94 -15.51 -7.47
N ARG A 100 -10.73 -15.96 -6.49
CA ARG A 100 -10.99 -15.22 -5.28
C ARG A 100 -9.69 -15.21 -4.49
N VAL A 101 -9.14 -14.03 -4.29
CA VAL A 101 -8.53 -13.76 -2.99
C VAL A 101 -9.62 -14.10 -1.96
N ASP A 102 -9.48 -15.24 -1.29
CA ASP A 102 -10.51 -15.72 -0.36
C ASP A 102 -10.41 -14.90 0.92
N VAL A 103 -10.99 -13.69 0.89
CA VAL A 103 -11.02 -12.76 2.03
C VAL A 103 -11.58 -13.44 3.27
N ALA A 104 -12.52 -14.38 3.09
CA ALA A 104 -13.07 -15.17 4.18
C ALA A 104 -12.07 -16.19 4.76
N ALA A 105 -11.10 -16.69 3.98
CA ALA A 105 -10.01 -17.49 4.51
C ALA A 105 -9.02 -16.64 5.33
N ILE A 106 -8.75 -15.41 4.89
CA ILE A 106 -7.82 -14.49 5.55
C ILE A 106 -8.40 -13.96 6.87
N VAL A 107 -9.70 -13.70 6.96
CA VAL A 107 -10.36 -13.24 8.20
C VAL A 107 -10.54 -14.37 9.22
N ARG A 108 -10.63 -15.64 8.78
CA ARG A 108 -10.81 -16.81 9.67
C ARG A 108 -9.55 -17.24 10.41
N SER A 109 -8.35 -17.01 9.86
CA SER A 109 -7.11 -17.37 10.55
C SER A 109 -6.83 -16.48 11.78
N ASN A 110 -7.58 -15.38 11.96
CA ASN A 110 -7.33 -14.33 12.95
C ASN A 110 -5.88 -13.81 12.92
N GLU A 111 -5.15 -14.07 11.83
CA GLU A 111 -3.85 -13.47 11.58
C GLU A 111 -4.08 -12.03 11.08
N SER A 112 -3.17 -11.12 11.45
CA SER A 112 -3.25 -9.76 10.93
C SER A 112 -3.18 -9.81 9.40
N LEU A 113 -4.02 -9.02 8.74
CA LEU A 113 -3.98 -8.83 7.28
C LEU A 113 -2.57 -8.47 6.79
N GLN A 114 -1.80 -7.78 7.64
CA GLN A 114 -0.39 -7.46 7.43
C GLN A 114 0.48 -8.73 7.28
N LYS A 115 0.28 -9.75 8.10
CA LYS A 115 1.07 -10.99 8.02
C LYS A 115 0.73 -11.83 6.78
N ALA A 116 -0.55 -11.85 6.40
CA ALA A 116 -1.03 -12.58 5.22
C ALA A 116 -0.65 -11.91 3.89
N LEU A 117 -0.61 -10.57 3.85
CA LEU A 117 -0.39 -9.79 2.63
C LEU A 117 1.03 -9.22 2.50
N CYS A 118 1.72 -9.03 3.63
CA CYS A 118 3.03 -8.39 3.73
C CYS A 118 4.03 -9.21 4.56
N PHE A 119 4.28 -10.47 4.19
CA PHE A 119 5.23 -11.32 4.93
C PHE A 119 6.65 -10.71 4.98
N ASP A 120 7.04 -9.98 3.93
CA ASP A 120 8.35 -9.31 3.80
C ASP A 120 8.62 -8.26 4.91
N LEU A 121 7.56 -7.67 5.49
CA LEU A 121 7.65 -6.71 6.59
C LEU A 121 7.90 -7.41 7.94
N VAL A 122 7.49 -8.66 8.09
CA VAL A 122 7.58 -9.40 9.37
C VAL A 122 8.95 -10.07 9.51
N THR A 123 9.58 -10.48 8.41
CA THR A 123 10.83 -11.23 8.42
C THR A 123 12.07 -10.38 8.71
N ASN A 124 12.02 -9.07 8.48
CA ASN A 124 13.21 -8.19 8.57
C ASN A 124 13.24 -7.25 9.78
N ILE A 125 12.18 -7.21 10.58
CA ILE A 125 12.23 -6.59 11.92
C ILE A 125 13.19 -7.38 12.85
N GLY A 126 13.61 -8.59 12.44
CA GLY A 126 14.59 -9.43 13.11
C GLY A 126 15.97 -9.51 12.46
N LEU A 127 16.34 -8.61 11.55
CA LEU A 127 17.73 -8.55 11.06
C LEU A 127 18.62 -7.78 12.05
N ASP A 128 19.36 -8.59 12.82
CA ASP A 128 20.69 -8.34 13.37
C ASP A 128 20.81 -7.80 14.82
N GLU A 129 20.45 -8.67 15.77
CA GLU A 129 21.21 -8.87 17.02
C GLU A 129 22.68 -9.35 16.78
N ALA A 130 23.19 -9.30 15.54
CA ALA A 130 24.41 -9.97 15.12
C ALA A 130 25.61 -9.03 14.82
N GLU A 131 25.69 -7.85 15.44
CA GLU A 131 26.93 -7.03 15.41
C GLU A 131 27.40 -6.58 16.81
N GLY A 132 27.19 -7.44 17.80
CA GLY A 132 27.76 -7.30 19.15
C GLY A 132 29.17 -7.89 19.33
N GLU A 133 29.77 -8.53 18.32
CA GLU A 133 30.96 -9.39 18.49
C GLU A 133 32.11 -9.03 17.53
N ALA A 134 32.47 -7.75 17.40
CA ALA A 134 33.70 -7.35 16.69
C ALA A 134 34.50 -6.24 17.40
N ALA A 135 34.20 -5.96 18.67
CA ALA A 135 34.89 -4.95 19.47
C ALA A 135 35.59 -5.53 20.72
N LYS A 136 35.88 -6.84 20.76
CA LYS A 136 36.63 -7.49 21.86
C LYS A 136 38.11 -7.75 21.59
N ASP A 137 38.60 -7.59 20.36
CA ASP A 137 40.00 -7.90 19.99
C ASP A 137 40.89 -6.66 19.80
N ALA A 138 40.78 -5.71 20.73
CA ALA A 138 41.76 -4.64 20.87
C ALA A 138 42.05 -4.40 22.36
N LYS A 139 42.63 -5.42 23.01
CA LYS A 139 43.32 -5.27 24.28
C LYS A 139 44.81 -5.49 24.08
#